data_AF-A0A382WHI7-F1
#
_entry.id   AF-A0A382WHI7-F1
#
_cell.length_a   1.000
_cell.length_b   1.000
_cell.length_c   1.000
_cell.angle_alpha   90.00
_cell.angle_beta   90.00
_cell.angle_gamma   90.00
#
_symmetry.space_group_name_H-M   'P 1'
#
loop_
_entity.id
_entity.type
_entity.pdbx_description
1 polymer ?
#
loop_
_entity_poly.entity_id
_entity_poly.type
_entity_poly.pdbx_seq_one_letter_code
_entity_poly.pdbx_strand_id
1 'polypeptide(L)'
;MEKIRINQINNYLDKTIQVNGWVYNSRRSGKIGFLTLRDGFGLLQCIVVKDEVGEEIFENFKRLTQESSLSIIGKIVKNDRAIGGYEVLLESFKIHHLSQDYPITPKEHGTEFLMSNRHL
;
A
#
# COMPACT_ATOMS: atom_id res chain seq x y z
N MET A 1 14.23 2.16 -13.69
CA MET A 1 13.43 1.83 -12.50
C MET A 1 12.86 0.44 -12.69
N GLU A 2 13.04 -0.45 -11.72
CA GLU A 2 12.66 -1.86 -11.83
C GLU A 2 11.32 -2.12 -11.15
N LYS A 3 10.44 -2.89 -11.80
CA LYS A 3 9.19 -3.35 -11.23
C LYS A 3 9.42 -4.69 -10.55
N ILE A 4 9.05 -4.80 -9.28
CA ILE A 4 9.30 -5.99 -8.47
C ILE A 4 8.00 -6.52 -7.83
N ARG A 5 8.06 -7.76 -7.32
CA ARG A 5 7.05 -8.31 -6.41
C ARG A 5 7.48 -8.12 -4.95
N ILE A 6 6.51 -8.03 -4.05
CA ILE A 6 6.77 -7.82 -2.61
C ILE A 6 7.63 -8.95 -2.03
N ASN A 7 7.44 -10.19 -2.46
CA ASN A 7 8.23 -11.33 -1.98
C ASN A 7 9.71 -11.35 -2.45
N GLN A 8 10.12 -10.40 -3.29
CA GLN A 8 11.50 -10.26 -3.76
C GLN A 8 12.21 -9.03 -3.15
N ILE A 9 11.56 -8.31 -2.25
CA ILE A 9 11.99 -6.98 -1.75
C ILE A 9 13.40 -6.98 -1.14
N ASN A 10 13.81 -8.09 -0.52
CA ASN A 10 15.11 -8.25 0.10
C ASN A 10 16.29 -8.10 -0.88
N ASN A 11 16.08 -8.34 -2.18
CA ASN A 11 17.10 -8.21 -3.21
C ASN A 11 17.31 -6.75 -3.68
N TYR A 12 16.51 -5.82 -3.16
CA TYR A 12 16.43 -4.43 -3.64
C TYR A 12 16.60 -3.40 -2.52
N LEU A 13 17.23 -3.78 -1.41
CA LEU A 13 17.56 -2.85 -0.33
C LEU A 13 18.28 -1.61 -0.88
N ASP A 14 17.89 -0.43 -0.39
CA ASP A 14 18.38 0.89 -0.78
C ASP A 14 18.12 1.32 -2.23
N LYS A 15 17.34 0.54 -3.00
CA LYS A 15 16.95 0.88 -4.38
C LYS A 15 15.56 1.50 -4.43
N THR A 16 15.36 2.41 -5.39
CA THR A 16 14.04 2.88 -5.80
C THR A 16 13.41 1.89 -6.76
N ILE A 17 12.23 1.39 -6.41
CA ILE A 17 11.49 0.37 -7.17
C ILE A 17 10.07 0.83 -7.49
N GLN A 18 9.40 0.07 -8.35
CA GLN A 18 7.97 0.17 -8.55
C GLN A 18 7.26 -1.11 -8.08
N VAL A 19 6.19 -0.97 -7.28
CA VAL A 19 5.28 -2.09 -6.95
C VAL A 19 3.87 -1.74 -7.43
N ASN A 20 3.21 -2.70 -8.05
CA ASN A 20 1.80 -2.59 -8.41
C ASN A 20 0.98 -3.44 -7.45
N GLY A 21 -0.14 -2.91 -6.97
CA GLY A 21 -0.98 -3.65 -6.04
C GLY A 21 -2.26 -2.92 -5.67
N TRP A 22 -2.83 -3.34 -4.56
CA TRP A 22 -4.08 -2.83 -4.00
C TRP A 22 -3.86 -2.32 -2.58
N VAL A 23 -4.56 -1.26 -2.19
CA VAL A 23 -4.58 -0.77 -0.81
C VAL A 23 -5.18 -1.85 0.08
N TYR A 24 -4.36 -2.47 0.93
CA TYR A 24 -4.87 -3.34 1.98
C TYR A 24 -5.38 -2.51 3.17
N ASN A 25 -4.62 -1.48 3.54
CA ASN A 25 -5.00 -0.53 4.59
C ASN A 25 -4.33 0.83 4.35
N SER A 26 -4.98 1.92 4.76
CA SER A 26 -4.44 3.27 4.68
C SER A 26 -4.81 4.05 5.93
N ARG A 27 -3.81 4.48 6.70
CA ARG A 27 -3.98 5.29 7.91
C ARG A 27 -3.14 6.56 7.82
N ARG A 28 -3.55 7.60 8.56
CA ARG A 28 -2.91 8.92 8.58
C ARG A 28 -2.73 9.39 10.02
N SER A 29 -1.62 10.04 10.31
CA SER A 29 -1.35 10.71 11.57
C SER A 29 -0.61 12.02 11.29
N GLY A 30 -1.33 13.14 11.36
CA GLY A 30 -0.80 14.47 10.99
C GLY A 30 -0.28 14.50 9.55
N LYS A 31 1.02 14.77 9.40
CA LYS A 31 1.74 14.86 8.11
C LYS A 31 2.28 13.52 7.59
N ILE A 32 2.05 12.41 8.31
CA ILE A 32 2.56 11.09 7.96
C ILE A 32 1.40 10.16 7.62
N GLY A 33 1.52 9.48 6.49
CA GLY A 33 0.66 8.41 6.02
C GLY A 33 1.36 7.06 6.13
N PHE A 34 0.58 6.03 6.44
CA PHE A 34 1.02 4.64 6.39
C PHE A 34 0.08 3.88 5.46
N LEU A 35 0.61 3.49 4.32
CA LEU A 35 -0.05 2.64 3.35
C LEU A 35 0.42 1.20 3.55
N THR A 36 -0.50 0.25 3.64
CA THR A 36 -0.19 -1.16 3.46
C THR A 36 -0.68 -1.56 2.07
N LEU A 37 0.25 -1.95 1.20
CA LEU A 37 -0.01 -2.41 -0.16
C LEU A 37 0.02 -3.93 -0.20
N ARG A 38 -0.90 -4.56 -0.93
CA ARG A 38 -0.86 -5.99 -1.28
C ARG A 38 -0.68 -6.19 -2.77
N ASP A 39 0.12 -7.15 -3.19
CA ASP A 39 0.32 -7.50 -4.61
C ASP A 39 -0.09 -8.94 -4.96
N GLY A 40 -0.64 -9.66 -3.98
CA GLY A 40 -0.96 -11.09 -4.07
C GLY A 40 0.17 -12.02 -3.62
N PHE A 41 1.41 -11.53 -3.50
CA PHE A 41 2.57 -12.27 -2.99
C PHE A 41 3.00 -11.82 -1.59
N GLY A 42 2.50 -10.68 -1.11
CA GLY A 42 2.71 -10.25 0.26
C GLY A 42 2.03 -8.93 0.60
N LEU A 43 2.37 -8.42 1.78
CA LEU A 43 2.02 -7.09 2.26
C LEU A 43 3.29 -6.25 2.38
N LEU A 44 3.20 -4.98 2.03
CA LEU A 44 4.29 -4.02 2.08
C LEU A 44 3.84 -2.72 2.75
N GLN A 45 4.56 -2.31 3.79
CA GLN A 45 4.36 -0.99 4.39
C GLN A 45 5.05 0.08 3.53
N CYS A 46 4.33 1.16 3.23
CA CYS A 46 4.85 2.35 2.58
C CYS A 46 4.60 3.56 3.47
N ILE A 47 5.66 4.31 3.75
CA ILE A 47 5.62 5.55 4.54
C ILE A 47 5.46 6.72 3.58
N VAL A 48 4.47 7.57 3.85
CA VAL A 48 4.13 8.73 3.03
C VAL A 48 4.32 9.99 3.87
N VAL A 49 5.36 10.77 3.64
CA VAL A 49 5.63 12.00 4.40
C VAL A 49 5.24 13.20 3.55
N LYS A 50 4.28 14.03 4.01
CA LYS A 50 3.77 15.20 3.25
C LYS A 50 4.90 16.12 2.76
N ASP A 51 5.89 16.34 3.62
CA ASP A 51 7.00 17.26 3.33
C ASP A 51 7.97 16.67 2.27
N GLU A 52 7.96 15.34 2.03
CA GLU A 52 8.77 14.66 1.00
C GLU A 52 8.02 14.53 -0.34
N VAL A 53 6.73 14.17 -0.30
CA VAL A 53 5.93 13.94 -1.52
C VAL A 53 5.19 15.17 -2.04
N GLY A 54 5.12 16.24 -1.23
CA GLY A 54 4.38 17.44 -1.55
C GLY A 54 2.87 17.33 -1.29
N GLU A 55 2.20 18.48 -1.33
CA GLU A 55 0.79 18.62 -0.94
C GLU A 55 -0.16 17.85 -1.87
N GLU A 56 0.01 17.97 -3.19
CA GLU A 56 -0.87 17.33 -4.16
C GLU A 56 -0.89 15.79 -4.01
N ILE A 57 0.29 15.17 -3.91
CA ILE A 57 0.41 13.72 -3.73
C ILE A 57 -0.19 13.31 -2.38
N PHE A 58 0.04 14.09 -1.32
CA PHE A 58 -0.52 13.80 0.00
C PHE A 58 -2.05 13.92 0.04
N GLU A 59 -2.64 14.91 -0.64
CA GLU A 59 -4.10 15.02 -0.76
C GLU A 59 -4.69 13.87 -1.59
N ASN A 60 -4.02 13.44 -2.67
CA ASN A 60 -4.42 12.23 -3.39
C ASN A 60 -4.32 10.98 -2.50
N PHE A 61 -3.28 10.89 -1.66
CA PHE A 61 -3.13 9.79 -0.72
C PHE A 61 -4.29 9.73 0.28
N LYS A 62 -4.85 10.88 0.67
CA LYS A 62 -6.03 10.94 1.55
C LYS A 62 -7.29 10.32 0.95
N ARG A 63 -7.37 10.23 -0.38
CA ARG A 63 -8.51 9.66 -1.10
C ARG A 63 -8.45 8.14 -1.20
N LEU A 64 -7.31 7.52 -0.90
CA LEU A 64 -7.16 6.07 -1.00
C LEU A 64 -8.09 5.34 -0.03
N THR A 65 -8.85 4.41 -0.59
CA THR A 65 -9.76 3.47 0.09
C THR A 65 -9.26 2.03 -0.09
N GLN A 66 -9.73 1.13 0.78
CA GLN A 66 -9.42 -0.31 0.71
C GLN A 66 -9.75 -0.86 -0.69
N GLU A 67 -8.86 -1.70 -1.22
CA GLU A 67 -8.92 -2.28 -2.55
C GLU A 67 -8.81 -1.30 -3.74
N SER A 68 -8.42 -0.05 -3.50
CA SER A 68 -7.98 0.82 -4.60
C SER A 68 -6.72 0.27 -5.26
N SER A 69 -6.67 0.23 -6.58
CA SER A 69 -5.53 -0.28 -7.33
C SER A 69 -4.56 0.86 -7.70
N LEU A 70 -3.27 0.61 -7.50
CA LEU A 70 -2.25 1.63 -7.68
C LEU A 70 -0.88 1.05 -8.03
N SER A 71 -0.02 1.92 -8.56
CA SER A 71 1.42 1.72 -8.69
C SER A 71 2.13 2.69 -7.77
N ILE A 72 2.97 2.20 -6.86
CA ILE A 72 3.86 3.04 -6.04
C ILE A 72 5.25 3.08 -6.64
N ILE A 73 5.96 4.18 -6.38
CA ILE A 73 7.40 4.32 -6.57
C ILE A 73 7.99 4.79 -5.26
N GLY A 74 9.07 4.16 -4.82
CA GLY A 74 9.77 4.60 -3.63
C GLY A 74 11.01 3.77 -3.30
N LYS A 75 11.77 4.26 -2.33
CA LYS A 75 13.03 3.65 -1.88
C LYS A 75 12.76 2.59 -0.82
N ILE A 76 13.33 1.40 -0.99
CA ILE A 76 13.29 0.34 0.02
C ILE A 76 14.29 0.65 1.13
N VAL A 77 13.81 0.55 2.37
CA VAL A 77 14.63 0.66 3.58
C VAL A 77 14.35 -0.52 4.51
N LYS A 78 15.35 -0.88 5.32
CA LYS A 78 15.20 -1.91 6.34
C LYS A 78 14.49 -1.33 7.56
N ASN A 79 13.48 -2.03 8.06
CA ASN A 79 12.79 -1.70 9.31
C ASN A 79 12.27 -2.97 9.97
N ASP A 80 12.91 -3.40 11.06
CA ASP A 80 12.57 -4.65 11.75
C ASP A 80 11.16 -4.65 12.37
N ARG A 81 10.52 -3.47 12.50
CA ARG A 81 9.13 -3.35 12.97
C ARG A 81 8.11 -3.42 11.82
N ALA A 82 8.55 -3.29 10.58
CA ALA A 82 7.68 -3.37 9.41
C ALA A 82 7.35 -4.82 9.04
N ILE A 83 6.23 -5.01 8.35
CA ILE A 83 5.81 -6.32 7.87
C ILE A 83 6.88 -6.86 6.90
N GLY A 84 7.46 -8.02 7.21
CA GLY A 84 8.54 -8.60 6.43
C GLY A 84 9.92 -7.98 6.63
N GLY A 85 10.09 -7.04 7.57
CA GLY A 85 11.39 -6.42 7.91
C GLY A 85 11.84 -5.29 6.99
N TYR A 86 11.00 -4.89 6.05
CA TYR A 86 11.28 -3.82 5.08
C TYR A 86 10.07 -2.91 4.92
N GLU A 87 10.33 -1.65 4.56
CA GLU A 87 9.30 -0.71 4.14
C GLU A 87 9.78 0.13 2.96
N VAL A 88 8.84 0.83 2.32
CA VAL A 88 9.14 1.77 1.24
C VAL A 88 8.91 3.20 1.73
N LEU A 89 9.92 4.05 1.58
CA LEU A 89 9.73 5.51 1.63
C LEU A 89 9.14 5.94 0.30
N LEU A 90 7.86 6.32 0.30
CA LEU A 90 7.11 6.62 -0.91
C LEU A 90 7.59 7.93 -1.53
N GLU A 91 7.96 7.89 -2.81
CA GLU A 91 8.31 9.08 -3.60
C GLU A 91 7.10 9.56 -4.41
N SER A 92 6.36 8.63 -5.04
CA SER A 92 5.14 8.94 -5.78
C SER A 92 4.24 7.72 -5.94
N PHE A 93 3.01 7.92 -6.40
CA PHE A 93 2.13 6.83 -6.80
C PHE A 93 1.16 7.26 -7.89
N LYS A 94 0.65 6.27 -8.63
CA LYS A 94 -0.41 6.43 -9.62
C LYS A 94 -1.61 5.60 -9.19
N ILE A 95 -2.76 6.24 -9.08
CA ILE A 95 -4.04 5.57 -8.89
C ILE A 95 -4.52 5.06 -10.25
N HIS A 96 -4.84 3.78 -10.35
CA HIS A 96 -5.51 3.20 -11.53
C HIS A 96 -7.02 3.15 -11.33
N HIS A 97 -7.47 2.81 -10.11
CA HIS A 97 -8.88 2.79 -9.75
C HIS A 97 -9.07 3.07 -8.25
N LEU A 98 -10.04 3.92 -7.91
CA LEU A 98 -10.51 4.11 -6.54
C LEU A 98 -11.66 3.14 -6.28
N SER A 99 -11.47 2.23 -5.33
CA SER A 99 -12.52 1.33 -4.89
C SER A 99 -13.52 2.06 -4.00
N GLN A 100 -14.81 1.72 -4.10
CA GLN A 100 -15.87 2.27 -3.26
C GLN A 100 -16.67 1.10 -2.70
N ASP A 101 -17.15 1.26 -1.46
CA ASP A 101 -18.07 0.31 -0.81
C ASP A 101 -17.59 -1.16 -0.79
N TYR A 102 -16.28 -1.39 -0.62
CA TYR A 102 -15.75 -2.76 -0.50
C TYR A 102 -16.38 -3.49 0.69
N PRO A 103 -17.08 -4.62 0.48
CA PRO A 103 -17.96 -5.20 1.49
C PRO A 103 -17.21 -5.84 2.66
N ILE A 104 -16.00 -6.35 2.42
CA ILE A 104 -15.19 -7.06 3.43
C ILE A 104 -14.28 -6.05 4.15
N THR A 105 -14.89 -5.25 5.02
CA THR A 105 -14.19 -4.26 5.85
C THR A 105 -13.39 -4.93 6.98
N PRO A 106 -12.44 -4.23 7.65
CA PRO A 106 -11.63 -4.74 8.77
C PRO A 106 -12.43 -4.96 10.08
N LYS A 107 -13.49 -5.74 9.99
CA LYS A 107 -14.36 -6.20 11.08
C LYS A 107 -14.64 -7.67 10.85
N GLU A 108 -15.08 -8.39 11.89
CA GLU A 108 -15.53 -9.76 11.69
C GLU A 108 -16.81 -9.79 10.85
N HIS A 109 -16.86 -10.74 9.91
CA HIS A 109 -18.02 -11.03 9.08
C HIS A 109 -18.37 -12.51 9.22
N GLY A 110 -19.65 -12.83 9.18
CA GLY A 110 -20.11 -14.22 9.24
C GLY A 110 -19.65 -15.04 8.03
N THR A 111 -19.45 -16.34 8.22
CA THR A 111 -18.98 -17.26 7.17
C THR A 111 -19.85 -17.20 5.90
N GLU A 112 -21.17 -17.14 6.05
CA GLU A 112 -22.11 -17.06 4.91
C GLU A 112 -21.88 -15.80 4.05
N PHE A 113 -21.66 -14.65 4.70
CA PHE A 113 -21.34 -13.39 4.01
C PHE A 113 -20.02 -13.48 3.25
N LEU A 114 -19.00 -14.05 3.88
CA LEU A 114 -17.70 -14.28 3.24
C LEU A 114 -17.80 -15.25 2.07
N MET A 115 -18.60 -16.31 2.18
CA MET A 115 -18.83 -17.27 1.10
C MET A 115 -19.60 -16.65 -0.07
N SER A 116 -20.57 -15.78 0.21
CA SER A 116 -21.31 -15.02 -0.82
C SER A 116 -20.40 -14.05 -1.59
N ASN A 117 -19.34 -13.58 -0.92
CA ASN A 117 -18.32 -12.68 -1.48
C ASN A 117 -17.00 -13.40 -1.80
N ARG A 118 -17.01 -14.74 -1.98
CA ARG A 118 -15.78 -15.57 -2.08
C ARG A 118 -14.82 -15.19 -3.22
N HIS A 119 -15.34 -14.51 -4.23
CA HIS A 119 -14.60 -14.07 -5.42
C HIS A 119 -13.74 -12.82 -5.17
N LEU A 120 -13.96 -12.12 -4.05
CA LEU A 120 -13.24 -10.92 -3.64
C LEU A 120 -11.91 -11.21 -2.92
#